data_AF-A0A7Y4GXV2-F1
#
_entry.id   AF-A0A7Y4GXV2-F1
#
_cell.length_a   1.000
_cell.length_b   1.000
_cell.length_c   1.000
_cell.angle_alpha   90.00
_cell.angle_beta   90.00
_cell.angle_gamma   90.00
#
_symmetry.space_group_name_H-M   'P 1'
#
loop_
_entity.id
_entity.type
_entity.pdbx_description
1 polymer ?
#
loop_
_entity_poly.entity_id
_entity_poly.type
_entity_poly.pdbx_seq_one_letter_code
_entity_poly.pdbx_strand_id
1 'polypeptide(L)'
;MKVPVKLFRVSIVQCRGTPYQVGRAQARLFATTLKGRAFLRKKTTRFPWWFNLHTEQRVFAKFAPALWEELTGLADELGISMERAAFWFGNDGMRPPIGACSAVMTADIYGRNYDYMPRYYGAQFVLMQASGCYASIGSSHQLTGRLDGMNEHGLTLGLHQVKKSPRSPGLSADLIVRMILDQCSTTKEAVAKLRQLPHAMQYNYSLLDIASSGPTGRNVQSRRMARPAQEKDHRDVLGTGFPRRPGYERDPDQPDT
;
A
#
# COMPACT_ATOMS: atom_id res chain seq x y z
N MET A 1 34.56 -11.58 -19.10
CA MET A 1 33.90 -12.30 -17.99
C MET A 1 32.40 -12.08 -18.09
N LYS A 2 31.58 -13.14 -18.12
CA LYS A 2 30.12 -12.98 -18.05
C LYS A 2 29.77 -12.58 -16.63
N VAL A 3 29.17 -11.40 -16.45
CA VAL A 3 28.61 -11.00 -15.15
C VAL A 3 27.53 -12.02 -14.80
N PRO A 4 27.61 -12.73 -13.67
CA PRO A 4 26.60 -13.71 -13.31
C PRO A 4 25.25 -12.98 -13.15
N VAL A 5 24.27 -13.37 -13.98
CA VAL A 5 22.91 -12.84 -13.89
C VAL A 5 22.33 -13.33 -12.56
N LYS A 6 22.12 -12.41 -11.62
CA LYS A 6 21.41 -12.72 -10.38
C LYS A 6 19.91 -12.80 -10.70
N LEU A 7 19.35 -14.00 -10.59
CA LEU A 7 17.91 -14.22 -10.77
C LEU A 7 17.14 -13.51 -9.65
N PHE A 8 16.24 -12.61 -10.04
CA PHE A 8 15.27 -12.00 -9.14
C PHE A 8 14.03 -12.89 -9.07
N ARG A 9 13.60 -13.30 -7.87
CA ARG A 9 12.46 -14.19 -7.67
C ARG A 9 11.34 -13.46 -6.94
N VAL A 10 10.13 -13.57 -7.48
CA VAL A 10 8.89 -13.06 -6.88
C VAL A 10 7.90 -14.22 -6.78
N SER A 11 7.29 -14.39 -5.61
CA SER A 11 6.20 -15.35 -5.42
C SER A 11 4.88 -14.72 -5.86
N ILE A 12 4.15 -15.41 -6.73
CA ILE A 12 2.77 -15.05 -7.06
C ILE A 12 1.84 -15.79 -6.10
N VAL A 13 1.09 -15.03 -5.32
CA VAL A 13 0.15 -15.55 -4.32
C VAL A 13 -1.27 -15.33 -4.84
N GLN A 14 -2.07 -16.39 -4.84
CA GLN A 14 -3.48 -16.32 -5.26
C GLN A 14 -4.36 -16.79 -4.10
N CYS A 15 -5.39 -16.01 -3.75
CA CYS A 15 -6.33 -16.42 -2.72
C CYS A 15 -7.71 -15.80 -2.90
N ARG A 16 -8.74 -16.64 -2.72
CA ARG A 16 -10.14 -16.22 -2.61
C ARG A 16 -10.78 -16.87 -1.39
N GLY A 17 -11.75 -16.21 -0.79
CA GLY A 17 -12.51 -16.75 0.33
C GLY A 17 -13.04 -15.65 1.24
N THR A 18 -13.51 -16.02 2.43
CA THR A 18 -13.85 -15.03 3.46
C THR A 18 -12.57 -14.28 3.90
N PRO A 19 -12.68 -13.07 4.47
CA PRO A 19 -11.50 -12.34 4.93
C PRO A 19 -10.64 -13.16 5.90
N TYR A 20 -11.27 -13.91 6.81
CA TYR A 20 -10.57 -14.86 7.69
C TYR A 20 -9.78 -15.95 6.92
N GLN A 21 -10.39 -16.58 5.90
CA GLN A 21 -9.73 -17.59 5.07
C GLN A 21 -8.55 -17.02 4.28
N VAL A 22 -8.73 -15.80 3.76
CA VAL A 22 -7.67 -15.04 3.09
C VAL A 22 -6.49 -14.78 4.04
N GLY A 23 -6.78 -14.38 5.28
CA GLY A 23 -5.77 -14.21 6.33
C GLY A 23 -4.99 -15.49 6.58
N ARG A 24 -5.68 -16.61 6.80
CA ARG A 24 -5.05 -17.93 6.97
C ARG A 24 -4.19 -18.34 5.78
N ALA A 25 -4.67 -18.14 4.54
CA ALA A 25 -3.91 -18.50 3.34
C ALA A 25 -2.59 -17.71 3.23
N GLN A 26 -2.63 -16.40 3.48
CA GLN A 26 -1.44 -15.56 3.50
C GLN A 26 -0.45 -15.97 4.60
N ALA A 27 -0.94 -16.30 5.79
CA ALA A 27 -0.10 -16.77 6.89
C ALA A 27 0.64 -18.07 6.55
N ARG A 28 -0.05 -19.06 5.95
CA ARG A 28 0.60 -20.31 5.51
C ARG A 28 1.74 -20.02 4.56
N LEU A 29 1.49 -19.20 3.54
CA LEU A 29 2.50 -18.85 2.55
C LEU A 29 3.64 -18.04 3.15
N PHE A 30 3.34 -17.10 4.05
CA PHE A 30 4.36 -16.35 4.78
C PHE A 30 5.27 -17.30 5.58
N ALA A 31 4.70 -18.27 6.29
CA ALA A 31 5.44 -19.23 7.11
C ALA A 31 6.43 -20.11 6.30
N THR A 32 6.19 -20.33 5.00
CA THR A 32 7.13 -21.05 4.12
C THR A 32 8.28 -20.19 3.59
N THR A 33 8.25 -18.88 3.80
CA THR A 33 9.35 -17.98 3.42
C THR A 33 10.48 -17.97 4.47
N LEU A 34 11.69 -17.57 4.06
CA LEU A 34 12.80 -17.33 5.00
C LEU A 34 12.44 -16.28 6.06
N LYS A 35 11.72 -15.23 5.67
CA LYS A 35 11.28 -14.15 6.57
C LYS A 35 10.25 -14.64 7.57
N GLY A 36 9.26 -15.42 7.13
CA GLY A 36 8.25 -15.99 8.02
C GLY A 36 8.82 -17.02 8.98
N ARG A 37 9.71 -17.92 8.53
CA ARG A 37 10.42 -18.84 9.43
C ARG A 37 11.24 -18.11 10.49
N ALA A 38 11.98 -17.07 10.08
CA ALA A 38 12.76 -16.25 11.01
C ALA A 38 11.85 -15.51 12.01
N PHE A 39 10.74 -14.96 11.54
CA PHE A 39 9.72 -14.33 12.38
C PHE A 39 9.16 -15.30 13.42
N LEU A 40 8.76 -16.52 13.01
CA LEU A 40 8.17 -17.51 13.91
C LEU A 40 9.16 -18.10 14.92
N ARG A 41 10.46 -18.17 14.57
CA ARG A 41 11.52 -18.53 15.53
C ARG A 41 11.65 -17.50 16.66
N LYS A 42 11.45 -16.22 16.37
CA LYS A 42 11.44 -15.18 17.39
C LYS A 42 10.10 -15.20 18.14
N LYS A 43 10.10 -15.78 19.34
CA LYS A 43 8.87 -15.94 20.14
C LYS A 43 8.45 -14.67 20.88
N THR A 44 9.39 -13.77 21.16
CA THR A 44 9.12 -12.54 21.90
C THR A 44 9.01 -11.32 20.99
N THR A 45 7.99 -10.50 21.23
CA THR A 45 7.85 -9.17 20.63
C THR A 45 7.85 -8.15 21.76
N ARG A 46 8.73 -7.15 21.68
CA ARG A 46 8.71 -6.02 22.59
C ARG A 46 7.81 -4.96 21.98
N PHE A 47 6.66 -4.74 22.61
CA PHE A 47 5.73 -3.71 22.17
C PHE A 47 6.22 -2.33 22.65
N PRO A 48 6.20 -1.31 21.78
CA PRO A 48 6.49 0.04 22.19
C PRO A 48 5.32 0.65 22.98
N TRP A 49 5.61 1.66 23.80
CA TRP A 49 4.62 2.29 24.70
C TRP A 49 3.41 2.91 23.99
N TRP A 50 3.52 3.25 22.70
CA TRP A 50 2.43 3.83 21.92
C TRP A 50 1.46 2.80 21.34
N PHE A 51 1.86 1.52 21.27
CA PHE A 51 1.01 0.48 20.68
C PHE A 51 -0.08 0.05 21.66
N ASN A 52 -1.32 -0.01 21.17
CA ASN A 52 -2.48 -0.43 21.95
C ASN A 52 -3.43 -1.28 21.09
N LEU A 53 -3.65 -2.54 21.47
CA LEU A 53 -4.49 -3.46 20.70
C LEU A 53 -5.96 -3.00 20.64
N HIS A 54 -6.51 -2.45 21.72
CA HIS A 54 -7.89 -1.98 21.71
C HIS A 54 -8.09 -0.77 20.78
N THR A 55 -7.09 0.09 20.66
CA THR A 55 -7.10 1.18 19.68
C THR A 55 -7.09 0.62 18.26
N GLU A 56 -6.22 -0.35 17.97
CA GLU A 56 -6.19 -1.04 16.68
C GLU A 56 -7.55 -1.66 16.35
N GLN A 57 -8.10 -2.45 17.26
CA GLN A 57 -9.41 -3.09 17.07
C GLN A 57 -10.51 -2.07 16.77
N ARG A 58 -10.56 -0.93 17.48
CA ARG A 58 -11.55 0.13 17.23
C ARG A 58 -11.36 0.78 15.86
N VAL A 59 -10.12 1.01 15.44
CA VAL A 59 -9.80 1.58 14.12
C VAL A 59 -10.27 0.62 13.02
N PHE A 60 -9.93 -0.66 13.11
CA PHE A 60 -10.39 -1.64 12.13
C PHE A 60 -11.91 -1.82 12.14
N ALA A 61 -12.55 -1.93 13.31
CA ALA A 61 -14.00 -2.05 13.40
C ALA A 61 -14.72 -0.88 12.71
N LYS A 62 -14.16 0.33 12.80
CA LYS A 62 -14.74 1.53 12.18
C LYS A 62 -14.48 1.62 10.67
N PHE A 63 -13.28 1.27 10.22
CA PHE A 63 -12.83 1.60 8.86
C PHE A 63 -12.63 0.39 7.95
N ALA A 64 -12.26 -0.77 8.48
CA ALA A 64 -11.92 -1.96 7.70
C ALA A 64 -12.20 -3.27 8.49
N PRO A 65 -13.46 -3.59 8.82
CA PRO A 65 -13.79 -4.78 9.61
C PRO A 65 -13.34 -6.09 8.93
N ALA A 66 -13.41 -6.18 7.60
CA ALA A 66 -12.90 -7.33 6.86
C ALA A 66 -11.39 -7.56 7.09
N LEU A 67 -10.58 -6.49 7.18
CA LEU A 67 -9.15 -6.62 7.45
C LEU A 67 -8.86 -7.06 8.90
N TRP A 68 -9.76 -6.79 9.84
CA TRP A 68 -9.66 -7.34 11.21
C TRP A 68 -9.86 -8.86 11.22
N GLU A 69 -10.82 -9.35 10.45
CA GLU A 69 -11.02 -10.79 10.28
C GLU A 69 -9.82 -11.44 9.56
N GLU A 70 -9.26 -10.77 8.56
CA GLU A 70 -8.01 -11.19 7.90
C GLU A 70 -6.85 -11.28 8.90
N LEU A 71 -6.70 -10.29 9.79
CA LEU A 71 -5.72 -10.31 10.88
C LEU A 71 -5.95 -11.46 11.87
N THR A 72 -7.21 -11.77 12.16
CA THR A 72 -7.57 -12.87 13.06
C THR A 72 -7.18 -14.21 12.42
N GLY A 73 -7.49 -14.41 11.14
CA GLY A 73 -7.04 -15.59 10.39
C GLY A 73 -5.52 -15.71 10.31
N LEU A 74 -4.81 -14.58 10.14
CA LEU A 74 -3.35 -14.54 10.19
C LEU A 74 -2.82 -14.98 11.57
N ALA A 75 -3.40 -14.46 12.66
CA ALA A 75 -2.98 -14.77 14.02
C ALA A 75 -3.14 -16.27 14.33
N ASP A 76 -4.32 -16.81 14.02
CA ASP A 76 -4.67 -18.21 14.27
C ASP A 76 -3.76 -19.16 13.49
N GLU A 77 -3.55 -18.91 12.20
CA GLU A 77 -2.72 -19.77 11.37
C GLU A 77 -1.23 -19.73 11.78
N LEU A 78 -0.73 -18.56 12.17
CA LEU A 78 0.67 -18.44 12.63
C LEU A 78 0.86 -18.92 14.07
N GLY A 79 -0.22 -19.20 14.81
CA GLY A 79 -0.18 -19.54 16.23
C GLY A 79 0.43 -18.42 17.07
N ILE A 80 0.09 -17.16 16.77
CA ILE A 80 0.57 -15.98 17.49
C ILE A 80 -0.58 -15.23 18.16
N SER A 81 -0.29 -14.44 19.20
CA SER A 81 -1.31 -13.60 19.82
C SER A 81 -1.82 -12.53 18.85
N MET A 82 -3.07 -12.11 19.02
CA MET A 82 -3.65 -11.03 18.24
C MET A 82 -2.89 -9.71 18.42
N GLU A 83 -2.33 -9.44 19.60
CA GLU A 83 -1.44 -8.29 19.84
C GLU A 83 -0.22 -8.32 18.92
N ARG A 84 0.40 -9.49 18.76
CA ARG A 84 1.54 -9.66 17.88
C ARG A 84 1.14 -9.54 16.42
N ALA A 85 0.00 -10.10 16.02
CA ALA A 85 -0.50 -9.97 14.66
C ALA A 85 -0.82 -8.51 14.30
N ALA A 86 -1.60 -7.81 15.14
CA ALA A 86 -1.94 -6.41 14.95
C ALA A 86 -0.69 -5.51 14.96
N PHE A 87 0.32 -5.82 15.77
CA PHE A 87 1.57 -5.05 15.76
C PHE A 87 2.38 -5.24 14.46
N TRP A 88 2.46 -6.46 13.92
CA TRP A 88 3.32 -6.73 12.75
C TRP A 88 2.65 -6.58 11.40
N PHE A 89 1.33 -6.77 11.36
CA PHE A 89 0.54 -6.85 10.14
C PHE A 89 -0.69 -5.93 10.17
N GLY A 90 -0.89 -5.18 11.25
CA GLY A 90 -1.99 -4.23 11.41
C GLY A 90 -1.60 -2.81 10.99
N ASN A 91 -2.24 -1.81 11.62
CA ASN A 91 -2.20 -0.43 11.18
C ASN A 91 -1.04 0.39 11.79
N ASP A 92 -0.90 0.35 13.12
CA ASP A 92 0.02 1.24 13.84
C ASP A 92 1.36 0.60 14.21
N GLY A 93 1.46 -0.72 14.15
CA GLY A 93 2.56 -1.40 14.82
C GLY A 93 3.91 -1.34 14.09
N MET A 94 3.93 -1.21 12.76
CA MET A 94 5.17 -1.11 12.00
C MET A 94 5.35 0.26 11.35
N ARG A 95 6.42 0.96 11.75
CA ARG A 95 6.85 2.18 11.06
C ARG A 95 7.37 1.77 9.67
N PRO A 96 6.73 2.21 8.56
CA PRO A 96 7.20 1.82 7.23
C PRO A 96 8.65 2.29 7.03
N PRO A 97 9.49 1.47 6.38
CA PRO A 97 10.86 1.86 6.10
C PRO A 97 10.89 3.10 5.20
N ILE A 98 11.84 4.00 5.50
CA ILE A 98 12.13 5.16 4.65
C ILE A 98 12.82 4.65 3.39
N GLY A 99 12.37 5.13 2.22
CA GLY A 99 12.98 4.82 0.94
C GLY A 99 12.73 5.93 -0.09
N ALA A 100 13.12 5.66 -1.33
CA ALA A 100 12.75 6.49 -2.48
C ALA A 100 11.70 5.76 -3.33
N CYS A 101 11.04 6.49 -4.21
CA CYS A 101 10.19 5.91 -5.23
C CYS A 101 10.16 6.80 -6.47
N SER A 102 9.94 6.16 -7.61
CA SER A 102 9.68 6.82 -8.88
C SER A 102 8.44 6.21 -9.51
N ALA A 103 7.66 7.03 -10.19
CA ALA A 103 6.48 6.58 -10.92
C ALA A 103 6.41 7.25 -12.30
N VAL A 104 5.93 6.48 -13.26
CA VAL A 104 5.46 6.95 -14.56
C VAL A 104 3.99 6.56 -14.69
N MET A 105 3.17 7.51 -15.10
CA MET A 105 1.75 7.28 -15.33
C MET A 105 1.34 8.01 -16.60
N THR A 106 0.85 7.25 -17.57
CA THR A 106 0.13 7.76 -18.74
C THR A 106 -1.33 7.33 -18.63
N ALA A 107 -2.15 7.62 -19.64
CA ALA A 107 -3.49 7.04 -19.72
C ALA A 107 -3.41 5.51 -19.74
N ASP A 108 -2.47 4.93 -20.49
CA ASP A 108 -2.43 3.49 -20.74
C ASP A 108 -1.55 2.69 -19.80
N ILE A 109 -0.53 3.33 -19.24
CA ILE A 109 0.56 2.65 -18.54
C ILE A 109 0.72 3.25 -17.15
N TYR A 110 0.80 2.38 -16.15
CA TYR A 110 1.28 2.73 -14.83
C TYR A 110 2.49 1.89 -14.46
N GLY A 111 3.62 2.55 -14.26
CA GLY A 111 4.88 1.90 -13.89
C GLY A 111 5.48 2.57 -12.66
N ARG A 112 6.02 1.76 -11.73
CA ARG A 112 6.65 2.29 -10.50
C ARG A 112 7.84 1.48 -10.03
N ASN A 113 8.68 2.15 -9.24
CA ASN A 113 9.75 1.55 -8.48
C ASN A 113 9.71 2.02 -7.01
N TYR A 114 10.07 1.12 -6.09
CA TYR A 114 10.27 1.40 -4.68
C TYR A 114 11.68 1.01 -4.25
N ASP A 115 12.41 1.96 -3.68
CA ASP A 115 13.77 1.75 -3.21
C ASP A 115 13.75 1.53 -1.70
N TYR A 116 14.00 0.30 -1.26
CA TYR A 116 14.13 -0.04 0.15
C TYR A 116 15.27 -1.02 0.39
N MET A 117 15.77 -1.07 1.63
CA MET A 117 16.75 -2.10 2.01
C MET A 117 16.16 -3.50 1.76
N PRO A 118 16.94 -4.48 1.24
CA PRO A 118 16.45 -5.82 0.91
C PRO A 118 15.69 -6.55 2.04
N ARG A 119 16.04 -6.26 3.30
CA ARG A 119 15.35 -6.82 4.48
C ARG A 119 13.86 -6.45 4.55
N TYR A 120 13.43 -5.37 3.89
CA TYR A 120 12.02 -4.96 3.85
C TYR A 120 11.25 -5.52 2.66
N TYR A 121 11.93 -6.08 1.65
CA TYR A 121 11.27 -6.57 0.44
C TYR A 121 10.48 -7.86 0.65
N GLY A 122 9.15 -7.84 0.54
CA GLY A 122 8.32 -9.03 0.73
C GLY A 122 8.52 -10.12 -0.33
N ALA A 123 8.94 -9.74 -1.55
CA ALA A 123 9.03 -10.64 -2.72
C ALA A 123 7.72 -11.38 -3.04
N GLN A 124 6.57 -10.76 -2.77
CA GLN A 124 5.24 -11.32 -2.99
C GLN A 124 4.37 -10.36 -3.82
N PHE A 125 3.85 -10.88 -4.93
CA PHE A 125 2.81 -10.25 -5.73
C PHE A 125 1.52 -11.04 -5.51
N VAL A 126 0.44 -10.34 -5.15
CA VAL A 126 -0.79 -10.98 -4.67
C VAL A 126 -1.91 -10.73 -5.65
N LEU A 127 -2.69 -11.76 -5.96
CA LEU A 127 -3.98 -11.70 -6.62
C LEU A 127 -5.02 -12.22 -5.61
N MET A 128 -5.93 -11.37 -5.17
CA MET A 128 -6.76 -11.66 -4.02
C MET A 128 -8.18 -11.14 -4.18
N GLN A 129 -9.14 -11.90 -3.66
CA GLN A 129 -10.52 -11.43 -3.50
C GLN A 129 -11.10 -11.99 -2.20
N ALA A 130 -11.28 -11.14 -1.20
CA ALA A 130 -12.06 -11.48 -0.02
C ALA A 130 -13.56 -11.30 -0.32
N SER A 131 -14.42 -12.13 0.26
CA SER A 131 -15.88 -11.99 0.12
C SER A 131 -16.34 -10.59 0.55
N GLY A 132 -17.10 -9.91 -0.30
CA GLY A 132 -17.57 -8.54 -0.05
C GLY A 132 -16.55 -7.44 -0.42
N CYS A 133 -15.42 -7.80 -1.01
CA CYS A 133 -14.42 -6.87 -1.53
C CYS A 133 -14.18 -7.11 -3.02
N TYR A 134 -13.73 -6.07 -3.73
CA TYR A 134 -13.29 -6.23 -5.12
C TYR A 134 -12.04 -7.11 -5.22
N ALA A 135 -11.94 -7.88 -6.30
CA ALA A 135 -10.72 -8.59 -6.62
C ALA A 135 -9.61 -7.58 -6.97
N SER A 136 -8.41 -7.79 -6.46
CA SER A 136 -7.27 -6.92 -6.73
C SER A 136 -5.96 -7.68 -6.90
N ILE A 137 -5.06 -7.04 -7.64
CA ILE A 137 -3.67 -7.46 -7.82
C ILE A 137 -2.74 -6.38 -7.28
N GLY A 138 -1.58 -6.76 -6.73
CA GLY A 138 -0.59 -5.77 -6.29
C GLY A 138 0.53 -6.33 -5.44
N SER A 139 1.49 -5.47 -5.13
CA SER A 139 2.61 -5.82 -4.26
C SER A 139 2.16 -5.87 -2.81
N SER A 140 2.35 -7.01 -2.13
CA SER A 140 2.02 -7.12 -0.70
C SER A 140 2.97 -6.30 0.15
N HIS A 141 2.41 -5.60 1.14
CA HIS A 141 3.15 -4.98 2.22
C HIS A 141 2.59 -5.47 3.55
N GLN A 142 3.46 -6.02 4.41
CA GLN A 142 3.05 -6.54 5.73
C GLN A 142 1.86 -7.51 5.68
N LEU A 143 1.76 -8.29 4.59
CA LEU A 143 0.66 -9.21 4.27
C LEU A 143 -0.64 -8.48 3.94
N THR A 144 -1.26 -7.81 4.92
CA THR A 144 -2.58 -7.19 4.81
C THR A 144 -2.58 -5.93 3.92
N GLY A 145 -1.50 -5.15 3.95
CA GLY A 145 -1.36 -3.88 3.23
C GLY A 145 -0.91 -4.02 1.77
N ARG A 146 -1.02 -2.92 1.03
CA ARG A 146 -0.57 -2.80 -0.37
C ARG A 146 0.20 -1.50 -0.57
N LEU A 147 1.30 -1.52 -1.31
CA LEU A 147 1.95 -0.26 -1.71
C LEU A 147 1.33 0.30 -3.00
N ASP A 148 0.94 -0.62 -3.87
CA ASP A 148 0.31 -0.38 -5.16
C ASP A 148 -0.63 -1.54 -5.52
N GLY A 149 -1.44 -1.33 -6.55
CA GLY A 149 -2.25 -2.38 -7.14
C GLY A 149 -3.27 -1.87 -8.14
N MET A 150 -4.02 -2.82 -8.69
CA MET A 150 -5.15 -2.60 -9.58
C MET A 150 -6.28 -3.55 -9.18
N ASN A 151 -7.52 -3.07 -9.16
CA ASN A 151 -8.68 -3.93 -8.93
C ASN A 151 -9.42 -4.33 -10.21
N GLU A 152 -10.43 -5.18 -10.08
CA GLU A 152 -11.21 -5.72 -11.21
C GLU A 152 -11.95 -4.66 -12.03
N HIS A 153 -12.12 -3.45 -11.51
CA HIS A 153 -12.69 -2.32 -12.24
C HIS A 153 -11.64 -1.51 -13.01
N GLY A 154 -10.37 -1.89 -12.95
CA GLY A 154 -9.26 -1.16 -13.55
C GLY A 154 -8.79 0.05 -12.74
N LEU A 155 -9.35 0.28 -11.53
CA LEU A 155 -8.83 1.29 -10.62
C LEU A 155 -7.45 0.86 -10.15
N THR A 156 -6.46 1.68 -10.51
CA THR A 156 -5.06 1.52 -10.19
C THR A 156 -4.63 2.61 -9.20
N LEU A 157 -3.92 2.21 -8.15
CA LEU A 157 -3.48 3.10 -7.08
C LEU A 157 -2.03 2.80 -6.72
N GLY A 158 -1.25 3.82 -6.40
CA GLY A 158 0.08 3.64 -5.83
C GLY A 158 0.53 4.78 -4.93
N LEU A 159 1.21 4.41 -3.84
CA LEU A 159 1.76 5.33 -2.83
C LEU A 159 3.10 5.95 -3.23
N HIS A 160 3.22 7.27 -3.34
CA HIS A 160 4.51 7.95 -3.38
C HIS A 160 5.01 8.22 -1.97
N GLN A 161 6.30 7.99 -1.77
CA GLN A 161 6.94 8.39 -0.53
C GLN A 161 6.91 9.92 -0.42
N VAL A 162 6.54 10.38 0.77
CA VAL A 162 6.67 11.78 1.17
C VAL A 162 7.77 11.90 2.21
N LYS A 163 8.34 13.10 2.36
CA LYS A 163 9.27 13.40 3.46
C LYS A 163 8.67 12.98 4.80
N LYS A 164 9.53 12.45 5.66
CA LYS A 164 9.20 12.05 7.03
C LYS A 164 8.44 13.19 7.73
N SER A 165 7.19 12.91 8.11
CA SER A 165 6.33 13.81 8.86
C SER A 165 6.05 13.19 10.23
N PRO A 166 5.80 13.99 11.29
CA PRO A 166 5.33 13.46 12.55
C PRO A 166 4.07 12.62 12.35
N ARG A 167 4.05 11.41 12.91
CA ARG A 167 2.86 10.54 12.88
C ARG A 167 1.80 11.11 13.83
N SER A 168 0.55 11.03 13.42
CA SER A 168 -0.64 11.34 14.20
C SER A 168 -1.55 10.10 14.27
N PRO A 169 -2.53 10.03 15.18
CA PRO A 169 -3.53 8.98 15.16
C PRO A 169 -4.22 8.90 13.79
N GLY A 170 -4.23 7.72 13.17
CA GLY A 170 -4.82 7.51 11.85
C GLY A 170 -4.38 6.19 11.21
N LEU A 171 -4.76 6.02 9.95
CA LEU A 171 -4.48 4.86 9.13
C LEU A 171 -3.13 4.99 8.40
N SER A 172 -2.41 3.87 8.29
CA SER A 172 -1.21 3.74 7.46
C SER A 172 -1.57 3.76 5.98
N ALA A 173 -0.67 4.30 5.16
CA ALA A 173 -0.93 4.42 3.73
C ALA A 173 -1.16 3.09 3.05
N ASP A 174 -0.46 2.04 3.46
CA ASP A 174 -0.56 0.72 2.84
C ASP A 174 -1.91 0.04 3.13
N LEU A 175 -2.49 0.27 4.31
CA LEU A 175 -3.86 -0.15 4.60
C LEU A 175 -4.87 0.70 3.85
N ILE A 176 -4.66 2.02 3.74
CA ILE A 176 -5.53 2.88 2.95
C ILE A 176 -5.55 2.42 1.48
N VAL A 177 -4.39 2.13 0.89
CA VAL A 177 -4.31 1.60 -0.49
C VAL A 177 -5.12 0.31 -0.60
N ARG A 178 -4.96 -0.63 0.35
CA ARG A 178 -5.75 -1.86 0.38
C ARG A 178 -7.25 -1.58 0.44
N MET A 179 -7.69 -0.68 1.33
CA MET A 179 -9.10 -0.32 1.49
C MET A 179 -9.70 0.31 0.23
N ILE A 180 -8.95 1.17 -0.48
CA ILE A 180 -9.41 1.77 -1.73
C ILE A 180 -9.57 0.70 -2.81
N LEU A 181 -8.59 -0.19 -2.96
CA LEU A 181 -8.67 -1.27 -3.95
C LEU A 181 -9.84 -2.22 -3.66
N ASP A 182 -10.12 -2.50 -2.39
CA ASP A 182 -11.20 -3.40 -1.96
C ASP A 182 -12.61 -2.79 -2.11
N GLN A 183 -12.75 -1.45 -2.13
CA GLN A 183 -14.04 -0.76 -1.96
C GLN A 183 -14.39 0.30 -3.03
N CYS A 184 -13.45 0.74 -3.85
CA CYS A 184 -13.68 1.81 -4.84
C CYS A 184 -13.50 1.28 -6.27
N SER A 185 -14.37 1.69 -7.18
CA SER A 185 -14.32 1.29 -8.60
C SER A 185 -13.71 2.36 -9.50
N THR A 186 -13.72 3.62 -9.06
CA THR A 186 -13.24 4.78 -9.84
C THR A 186 -12.32 5.69 -9.03
N THR A 187 -11.52 6.49 -9.73
CA THR A 187 -10.70 7.57 -9.19
C THR A 187 -11.55 8.57 -8.40
N LYS A 188 -12.78 8.86 -8.85
CA LYS A 188 -13.72 9.75 -8.14
C LYS A 188 -14.11 9.19 -6.77
N GLU A 189 -14.52 7.92 -6.71
CA GLU A 189 -14.83 7.23 -5.45
C GLU A 189 -13.61 7.16 -4.54
N ALA A 190 -12.45 6.80 -5.11
CA ALA A 190 -11.20 6.71 -4.38
C ALA A 190 -10.83 8.05 -3.73
N VAL A 191 -10.89 9.16 -4.48
CA VAL A 191 -10.61 10.51 -3.95
C VAL A 191 -11.60 10.91 -2.86
N ALA A 192 -12.89 10.61 -3.05
CA ALA A 192 -13.90 10.89 -2.03
C ALA A 192 -13.64 10.12 -0.73
N LYS A 193 -13.30 8.83 -0.84
CA LYS A 193 -12.97 7.97 0.30
C LYS A 193 -11.68 8.42 0.98
N LEU A 194 -10.62 8.71 0.22
CA LEU A 194 -9.37 9.24 0.76
C LEU A 194 -9.61 10.49 1.61
N ARG A 195 -10.48 11.41 1.18
CA ARG A 195 -10.81 12.62 1.96
C ARG A 195 -11.48 12.34 3.31
N GLN A 196 -12.15 11.20 3.46
CA GLN A 196 -12.86 10.82 4.68
C GLN A 196 -11.98 10.03 5.67
N LEU A 197 -10.94 9.37 5.18
CA LEU A 197 -10.10 8.50 6.00
C LEU A 197 -9.08 9.31 6.83
N PRO A 198 -8.90 8.99 8.12
CA PRO A 198 -7.89 9.64 8.94
C PRO A 198 -6.51 9.13 8.51
N HIS A 199 -5.65 10.02 8.02
CA HIS A 199 -4.30 9.65 7.61
C HIS A 199 -3.31 9.83 8.76
N ALA A 200 -2.52 8.79 9.07
CA ALA A 200 -1.54 8.87 10.14
C ALA A 200 -0.35 9.80 9.82
N MET A 201 -0.10 10.04 8.54
CA MET A 201 0.92 10.97 8.04
C MET A 201 0.40 11.67 6.79
N GLN A 202 1.17 12.60 6.23
CA GLN A 202 0.93 13.03 4.87
C GLN A 202 1.27 11.89 3.91
N TYR A 203 0.52 11.73 2.83
CA TYR A 203 0.76 10.72 1.81
C TYR A 203 0.46 11.30 0.43
N ASN A 204 1.08 10.73 -0.58
CA ASN A 204 0.86 11.09 -1.97
C ASN A 204 0.39 9.84 -2.71
N TYR A 205 -0.68 9.93 -3.48
CA TYR A 205 -1.25 8.82 -4.24
C TYR A 205 -1.31 9.18 -5.72
N SER A 206 -0.92 8.24 -6.56
CA SER A 206 -1.25 8.25 -7.99
C SER A 206 -2.45 7.34 -8.21
N LEU A 207 -3.44 7.84 -8.95
CA LEU A 207 -4.65 7.12 -9.29
C LEU A 207 -4.84 7.11 -10.80
N LEU A 208 -5.22 5.96 -11.34
CA LEU A 208 -5.62 5.76 -12.72
C LEU A 208 -6.87 4.89 -12.73
N ASP A 209 -7.87 5.21 -13.55
CA ASP A 209 -9.01 4.31 -13.80
C ASP A 209 -9.38 4.24 -15.28
N ILE A 210 -10.21 3.26 -15.61
CA ILE A 210 -10.94 3.20 -16.88
C ILE A 210 -12.22 4.01 -16.65
N ALA A 211 -12.29 5.24 -17.17
CA ALA A 211 -13.52 6.02 -17.09
C ALA A 211 -14.58 5.34 -17.95
N SER A 212 -15.80 5.20 -17.44
CA SER A 212 -16.93 4.59 -18.14
C SER A 212 -17.51 5.47 -19.28
N SER A 213 -16.75 6.41 -19.85
CA SER A 213 -17.22 7.34 -20.89
C SER A 213 -16.24 7.42 -22.08
N GLY A 214 -16.52 6.63 -23.12
CA GLY A 214 -15.96 6.80 -24.47
C GLY A 214 -14.59 6.14 -24.75
N PRO A 215 -14.16 6.09 -26.03
CA PRO A 215 -13.11 5.18 -26.54
C PRO A 215 -11.71 5.41 -25.96
N THR A 216 -11.50 6.53 -25.24
CA THR A 216 -10.23 6.92 -24.59
C THR A 216 -10.42 7.42 -23.16
N GLY A 217 -11.60 7.23 -22.55
CA GLY A 217 -11.92 7.75 -21.23
C GLY A 217 -11.09 7.08 -20.15
N ARG A 218 -9.96 7.64 -19.76
CA ARG A 218 -9.16 7.20 -18.60
C ARG A 218 -8.85 8.41 -17.73
N ASN A 219 -9.11 8.33 -16.41
CA ASN A 219 -8.76 9.43 -15.52
C ASN A 219 -7.41 9.18 -14.87
N VAL A 220 -6.50 10.14 -15.03
CA VAL A 220 -5.16 10.14 -14.42
C VAL A 220 -5.12 11.24 -13.37
N GLN A 221 -4.83 10.92 -12.10
CA GLN A 221 -4.74 11.91 -11.03
C GLN A 221 -3.55 11.65 -10.10
N SER A 222 -2.90 12.72 -9.66
CA SER A 222 -1.98 12.70 -8.52
C SER A 222 -2.55 13.53 -7.39
N ARG A 223 -2.57 12.99 -6.17
CA ARG A 223 -3.17 13.63 -5.01
C ARG A 223 -2.25 13.57 -3.81
N ARG A 224 -1.97 14.74 -3.24
CA ARG A 224 -1.35 14.86 -1.92
C ARG A 224 -2.44 14.93 -0.86
N MET A 225 -2.52 13.90 -0.03
CA MET A 225 -3.40 13.85 1.13
C MET A 225 -2.59 14.22 2.37
N ALA A 226 -2.89 15.38 2.92
CA ALA A 226 -2.36 15.80 4.22
C ALA A 226 -3.48 15.78 5.27
N ARG A 227 -3.10 16.04 6.53
CA ARG A 227 -4.00 16.43 7.63
C ARG A 227 -5.02 17.49 7.15
N PRO A 228 -6.14 17.78 7.86
CA PRO A 228 -7.12 18.76 7.42
C PRO A 228 -6.51 20.17 7.35
N ALA A 229 -5.87 20.49 6.22
CA ALA A 229 -5.44 21.78 5.70
C ALA A 229 -4.75 21.55 4.33
N GLN A 230 -5.50 21.88 3.28
CA GLN A 230 -5.09 22.25 1.92
C GLN A 230 -4.56 21.16 0.94
N GLU A 231 -5.35 21.00 -0.12
CA GLU A 231 -5.12 20.24 -1.35
C GLU A 231 -4.12 20.96 -2.28
N LYS A 232 -3.30 20.20 -3.02
CA LYS A 232 -2.60 20.68 -4.22
C LYS A 232 -2.77 19.66 -5.34
N ASP A 233 -3.42 20.07 -6.42
CA ASP A 233 -3.59 19.29 -7.65
C ASP A 233 -2.33 19.44 -8.54
N HIS A 234 -1.86 18.34 -9.13
CA HIS A 234 -0.75 18.33 -10.07
C HIS A 234 -1.16 17.50 -11.29
N ARG A 235 -1.21 18.13 -12.48
CA ARG A 235 -1.76 17.54 -13.71
C ARG A 235 -0.77 16.77 -14.60
N ASP A 236 0.53 16.76 -14.28
CA ASP A 236 1.53 15.95 -15.01
C ASP A 236 2.31 15.01 -14.06
N VAL A 237 2.21 13.69 -14.26
CA VAL A 237 2.61 12.69 -13.25
C VAL A 237 3.87 11.91 -13.65
N LEU A 238 4.98 12.65 -13.82
CA LEU A 238 6.31 12.09 -13.54
C LEU A 238 6.70 12.55 -12.13
N GLY A 239 6.84 11.62 -11.20
CA GLY A 239 7.06 11.95 -9.79
C GLY A 239 8.20 11.13 -9.21
N THR A 240 9.26 11.80 -8.76
CA THR A 240 10.16 11.29 -7.73
C THR A 240 9.60 11.75 -6.38
N GLY A 241 9.84 11.02 -5.27
CA GLY A 241 9.24 11.29 -3.94
C GLY A 241 9.50 12.66 -3.28
N PHE A 242 9.91 13.68 -4.04
CA PHE A 242 10.09 15.06 -3.60
C PHE A 242 9.01 15.99 -4.17
N PRO A 243 8.54 16.99 -3.40
CA PRO A 243 7.65 18.00 -3.95
C PRO A 243 8.39 18.78 -5.06
N ARG A 244 7.78 18.89 -6.24
CA ARG A 244 8.24 19.84 -7.27
C ARG A 244 8.14 21.25 -6.68
N ARG A 245 9.23 22.02 -6.71
CA ARG A 245 9.18 23.45 -6.39
C ARG A 245 8.37 24.17 -7.48
N PRO A 246 7.54 25.16 -7.16
CA PRO A 246 6.98 26.04 -8.18
C PRO A 246 8.11 26.88 -8.77
N GLY A 247 8.21 26.93 -10.11
CA GLY A 247 9.10 27.83 -10.85
C GLY A 247 10.51 27.27 -11.13
N TYR A 248 10.63 26.54 -12.24
CA TYR A 248 11.78 26.63 -13.13
C TYR A 248 11.32 26.15 -14.51
N GLU A 249 10.71 27.06 -15.26
CA GLU A 249 10.63 26.89 -16.71
C GLU A 249 12.07 26.95 -17.21
N ARG A 250 12.56 25.86 -17.80
CA ARG A 250 13.77 25.92 -18.60
C ARG A 250 13.40 26.67 -19.87
N ASP A 251 14.10 27.78 -20.10
CA ASP A 251 14.09 28.46 -21.38
C ASP A 251 14.58 27.46 -22.46
N PRO A 252 13.75 27.12 -23.46
CA PRO A 252 14.12 26.17 -24.50
C PRO A 252 15.30 26.63 -25.36
N ASP A 253 15.73 27.90 -25.26
CA ASP A 253 16.82 28.47 -26.06
C ASP A 253 18.16 28.58 -25.32
N GLN A 254 18.32 27.98 -24.14
CA GLN A 254 19.59 28.04 -23.41
C GLN A 254 20.55 26.92 -23.85
N PRO A 255 21.71 27.22 -24.48
CA PRO A 255 22.65 26.20 -24.92
C PRO A 255 23.38 25.55 -23.73
N ASP A 256 23.57 24.24 -23.80
CA ASP A 256 24.30 23.46 -22.79
C ASP A 256 25.77 23.95 -22.70
N THR A 257 26.15 24.48 -21.54
CA THR A 257 27.55 24.73 -21.14
C THR A 257 27.99 23.74 -20.08
#